data_AF-A0A952FCD3-F1
#
_entry.id   AF-A0A952FCD3-F1
#
_cell.length_a   1.000
_cell.length_b   1.000
_cell.length_c   1.000
_cell.angle_alpha   90.00
_cell.angle_beta   90.00
_cell.angle_gamma   90.00
#
_symmetry.space_group_name_H-M   'P 1'
#
loop_
_entity.id
_entity.type
_entity.pdbx_description
1 polymer ?
#
loop_
_entity_poly.entity_id
_entity_poly.type
_entity_poly.pdbx_seq_one_letter_code
_entity_poly.pdbx_strand_id
1 'polypeptide(L)' 'DADTWTFRVEAEETLALPFGELATVKLARQPRREFDQKVEIWYAPSLGYLPVRNKITQSNGDFVDQQLSSLGKE' A
#
# COMPACT_ATOMS: atom_id res chain seq x y z
N ASP A 1 21.13 -12.26 -6.17
CA ASP A 1 21.29 -10.80 -6.21
C ASP A 1 19.99 -10.17 -5.73
N ALA A 2 20.03 -9.14 -4.89
CA ALA A 2 18.83 -8.54 -4.31
C ALA A 2 18.50 -7.24 -5.06
N ASP A 3 17.32 -7.19 -5.70
CA ASP A 3 16.92 -6.02 -6.47
C ASP A 3 16.71 -4.80 -5.55
N THR A 4 17.17 -3.63 -5.99
CA THR A 4 17.00 -2.39 -5.23
C THR A 4 15.60 -1.82 -5.45
N TRP A 5 14.81 -1.74 -4.38
CA TRP A 5 13.46 -1.18 -4.44
C TRP A 5 13.48 0.30 -4.10
N THR A 6 12.91 1.12 -4.97
CA THR A 6 12.70 2.55 -4.70
C THR A 6 11.21 2.83 -4.65
N PHE A 7 10.78 3.44 -3.56
CA PHE A 7 9.41 3.90 -3.37
C PHE A 7 9.35 5.41 -3.56
N ARG A 8 8.27 5.87 -4.18
CA ARG A 8 7.87 7.27 -4.18
C ARG A 8 6.85 7.48 -3.08
N VAL A 9 7.07 8.49 -2.24
CA VAL A 9 6.02 9.01 -1.35
C VAL A 9 5.08 9.85 -2.21
N GLU A 10 3.81 9.46 -2.24
CA GLU A 10 2.73 10.16 -2.92
C GLU A 10 1.98 11.07 -1.93
N ALA A 11 0.92 11.72 -2.40
CA ALA A 11 0.12 12.62 -1.59
C ALA A 11 -0.63 11.87 -0.47
N GLU A 12 -1.04 12.62 0.54
CA GLU A 12 -1.97 12.14 1.54
C GLU A 12 -3.37 11.94 0.93
N GLU A 13 -4.02 10.84 1.29
CA GLU A 13 -5.40 10.57 0.91
C GLU A 13 -6.17 9.88 2.04
N THR A 14 -7.46 10.20 2.14
CA THR A 14 -8.37 9.52 3.06
C THR A 14 -8.89 8.25 2.41
N LEU A 15 -8.65 7.10 3.04
CA LEU A 15 -9.19 5.81 2.62
C LEU A 15 -10.41 5.44 3.45
N ALA A 16 -11.48 5.02 2.77
CA ALA A 16 -12.55 4.25 3.40
C ALA A 16 -12.16 2.76 3.40
N LEU A 17 -11.87 2.23 4.59
CA LEU A 17 -11.47 0.83 4.82
C LEU A 17 -12.57 0.10 5.61
N PRO A 18 -12.58 -1.24 5.64
CA PRO A 18 -13.47 -1.98 6.53
C PRO A 18 -13.27 -1.63 8.02
N PHE A 19 -12.07 -1.19 8.40
CA PHE A 19 -11.77 -0.63 9.73
C PHE A 19 -12.46 0.74 9.99
N GLY A 20 -12.75 1.51 8.94
CA GLY A 20 -13.25 2.89 9.01
C GLY A 20 -12.49 3.84 8.07
N GLU A 21 -12.80 5.13 8.16
CA GLU A 21 -12.08 6.15 7.40
C GLU A 21 -10.76 6.52 8.08
N LEU A 22 -9.66 6.52 7.32
CA LEU A 22 -8.33 6.89 7.81
C LEU A 22 -7.63 7.82 6.83
N ALA A 23 -7.03 8.90 7.34
CA ALA A 23 -6.03 9.66 6.61
C ALA A 23 -4.76 8.80 6.46
N THR A 24 -4.23 8.73 5.24
CA THR A 24 -3.09 7.89 4.91
C THR A 24 -2.08 8.61 4.03
N VAL A 25 -0.82 8.21 4.12
CA VAL A 25 0.24 8.55 3.16
C VAL A 25 0.48 7.33 2.29
N LYS A 26 0.40 7.50 0.97
CA LYS A 26 0.65 6.42 0.03
C LYS A 26 2.12 6.36 -0.38
N LEU A 27 2.71 5.17 -0.37
CA LEU A 27 3.99 4.86 -1.00
C LEU A 27 3.76 3.96 -2.20
N ALA A 28 4.39 4.27 -3.33
CA ALA A 28 4.26 3.50 -4.56
C ALA A 28 5.62 3.14 -5.16
N ARG A 29 5.78 1.89 -5.56
CA ARG A 29 6.83 1.43 -6.47
C ARG A 29 6.21 1.28 -7.86
N GLN A 30 6.65 2.12 -8.78
CA GLN A 30 6.23 2.04 -10.18
C GLN A 30 7.00 0.90 -10.89
N PRO A 31 6.37 0.18 -11.84
CA PRO A 31 7.07 -0.80 -12.68
C PRO A 31 8.19 -0.12 -13.46
N ARG A 32 9.39 -0.69 -13.47
CA ARG A 32 10.53 -0.14 -14.24
C ARG A 32 10.79 -0.87 -15.54
N ARG A 33 10.26 -2.08 -15.67
CA ARG A 33 10.40 -2.95 -16.84
C ARG A 33 9.04 -3.53 -17.18
N GLU A 34 8.87 -3.92 -18.44
CA GLU A 34 7.81 -4.84 -18.83
C GLU A 34 7.97 -6.09 -17.93
N PHE A 35 6.90 -6.55 -17.29
CA PHE A 35 6.89 -7.62 -16.27
C PHE A 35 7.18 -7.24 -14.80
N ASP A 36 7.51 -5.99 -14.49
CA ASP A 36 7.59 -5.56 -13.09
C ASP A 36 6.19 -5.42 -12.46
N GLN A 37 6.04 -5.84 -11.20
CA GLN A 37 4.86 -5.56 -10.41
C GLN A 37 4.79 -4.09 -9.96
N LYS A 38 3.58 -3.54 -9.90
CA LYS A 38 3.29 -2.29 -9.21
C LYS A 38 2.94 -2.59 -7.76
N VAL A 39 3.56 -1.87 -6.82
CA VAL A 39 3.30 -2.03 -5.39
C VAL A 39 2.83 -0.70 -4.84
N GLU A 40 1.69 -0.70 -4.17
CA GLU A 40 1.11 0.46 -3.50
C GLU A 40 0.82 0.10 -2.04
N ILE A 41 1.31 0.92 -1.11
CA ILE A 41 1.13 0.72 0.32
C ILE A 41 0.63 2.02 0.92
N TRP A 42 -0.41 1.95 1.75
CA TRP A 42 -0.94 3.11 2.46
C TRP A 42 -0.66 2.98 3.94
N TYR A 43 -0.05 4.01 4.50
CA TYR A 43 0.33 4.09 5.91
C TYR A 43 -0.56 5.10 6.62
N ALA A 44 -1.11 4.74 7.78
CA ALA A 44 -1.94 5.64 8.58
C ALA A 44 -1.11 6.31 9.68
N PRO A 45 -0.83 7.63 9.62
CA PRO A 45 -0.07 8.33 10.66
C PRO A 45 -0.72 8.25 12.05
N SER A 46 -2.05 8.27 12.12
CA SER A 46 -2.82 8.14 13.36
C SER A 46 -2.64 6.79 14.06
N LEU A 47 -2.18 5.77 13.33
CA LEU A 47 -1.86 4.44 13.85
C LEU A 47 -0.35 4.20 13.95
N GLY A 48 0.47 5.25 14.05
CA GLY A 48 1.93 5.11 14.13
C GLY A 48 2.57 4.64 12.83
N TYR A 49 1.99 5.02 11.69
CA TYR A 49 2.42 4.59 10.35
C TYR A 49 2.36 3.06 10.17
N LEU A 50 1.29 2.43 10.66
CA LEU A 50 0.97 1.06 10.28
C LEU A 50 0.50 0.99 8.81
N PRO A 51 0.87 -0.06 8.05
CA PRO A 51 0.32 -0.30 6.72
C PRO A 51 -1.14 -0.74 6.86
N VAL A 52 -2.07 0.07 6.36
CA VAL A 52 -3.53 -0.17 6.46
C VAL A 52 -4.15 -0.66 5.16
N ARG A 53 -3.41 -0.55 4.04
CA ARG A 53 -3.75 -1.18 2.77
C ARG A 53 -2.48 -1.54 2.01
N ASN A 54 -2.47 -2.70 1.37
CA ASN A 54 -1.44 -3.11 0.43
C ASN A 54 -2.11 -3.56 -0.86
N LYS A 55 -1.75 -2.95 -1.99
CA LYS A 55 -2.19 -3.37 -3.32
C LYS A 55 -0.98 -3.71 -4.18
N ILE A 56 -0.91 -4.95 -4.62
CA ILE A 56 0.14 -5.45 -5.51
C ILE A 56 -0.53 -5.85 -6.82
N THR A 57 -0.15 -5.20 -7.91
CA THR A 57 -0.67 -5.48 -9.25
C THR A 57 0.43 -6.12 -10.09
N GLN A 58 0.15 -7.34 -10.57
CA GLN A 58 1.00 -8.11 -11.45
C GLN A 58 0.98 -7.51 -12.87
N SER A 59 1.97 -7.88 -13.70
CA SER A 59 2.08 -7.35 -15.06
C SER A 59 0.93 -7.73 -15.99
N ASN A 60 0.22 -8.81 -15.67
CA ASN A 60 -0.99 -9.25 -16.40
C ASN A 60 -2.27 -8.51 -15.95
N GLY A 61 -2.18 -7.62 -14.96
CA GLY A 61 -3.30 -6.85 -14.43
C GLY A 61 -3.98 -7.47 -13.20
N ASP A 62 -3.69 -8.73 -12.86
CA ASP A 62 -4.19 -9.34 -11.63
C ASP A 62 -3.64 -8.59 -10.41
N PHE A 63 -4.42 -8.58 -9.32
CA PHE A 63 -3.97 -7.92 -8.11
C PHE A 63 -4.41 -8.63 -6.85
N VAL A 64 -3.62 -8.42 -5.80
CA VAL A 64 -3.99 -8.69 -4.42
C VAL A 64 -4.18 -7.33 -3.74
N ASP A 65 -5.32 -7.15 -3.07
CA ASP A 65 -5.64 -5.95 -2.29
C ASP A 65 -6.01 -6.38 -0.87
N GLN A 66 -5.14 -6.03 0.08
CA GLN A 66 -5.31 -6.31 1.48
C GLN A 66 -5.66 -5.01 2.19
N GLN A 67 -6.74 -5.01 2.97
CA GLN A 67 -7.24 -3.84 3.68
C GLN A 67 -7.39 -4.16 5.15
N LEU A 68 -7.04 -3.20 6.02
CA LEU A 68 -7.24 -3.32 7.45
C LEU A 68 -8.74 -3.44 7.76
N SER A 69 -9.11 -4.50 8.47
CA SER A 69 -10.48 -4.74 8.92
C SER A 69 -10.66 -4.55 10.42
N SER A 70 -9.69 -4.97 11.22
CA SER A 70 -9.69 -4.78 12.67
C SER A 70 -8.25 -4.76 13.21
N LEU A 71 -8.06 -4.11 14.36
CA LEU A 71 -6.86 -4.23 15.16
C LEU A 71 -7.12 -5.25 16.26
N GLY A 72 -6.20 -6.19 16.47
CA GLY A 72 -6.27 -7.12 17.59
C GLY A 72 -6.24 -6.36 18.92
N LYS A 73 -6.97 -6.85 19.91
CA LYS A 73 -6.70 -6.53 21.31
C LYS A 73 -5.65 -7.51 21.80
N GLU A 74 -4.60 -7.02 22.46
CA GLU A 74 -3.68 -7.86 23.24
C GLU A 74 -4.43 -8.65 24.31
#